data_AF-A0A2G9S796-F1
#
_entry.id   AF-A0A2G9S796-F1
#
_cell.length_a   1.000
_cell.length_b   1.000
_cell.length_c   1.000
_cell.angle_alpha   90.00
_cell.angle_beta   90.00
_cell.angle_gamma   90.00
#
_symmetry.space_group_name_H-M   'P 1'
#
loop_
_entity.id
_entity.type
_entity.pdbx_description
1 polymer ?
#
loop_
_entity_poly.entity_id
_entity_poly.type
_entity_poly.pdbx_seq_one_letter_code
_entity_poly.pdbx_strand_id
1 'polypeptide(L)'
;MDPGLFRNFDDAFLPVLTAHLERLVEDSHESTQRCVAEIVAGLIRGSKHWTFEKLESLWKFLCPLLRTALSNITVETYSDWGTCIATSCESRDPRKLHWLFELLLESPVSGEGGSFVDAWRSLGYKQDGGRLYVLQGGLAQQEWRVPELLHRLLKYLEPKLTQVYKNVRERIGR
;
A
#
# COMPACT_ATOMS: atom_id res chain seq x y z
N MET A 1 -7.02 3.42 -13.91
CA MET A 1 -6.82 4.80 -14.40
C MET A 1 -5.56 4.93 -15.28
N ASP A 2 -5.64 5.63 -16.43
CA ASP A 2 -4.48 5.96 -17.29
C ASP A 2 -3.57 6.99 -16.59
N PRO A 3 -2.25 6.74 -16.42
CA PRO A 3 -1.31 7.71 -15.83
C PRO A 3 -1.18 9.01 -16.63
N GLY A 4 -1.74 9.10 -17.84
CA GLY A 4 -1.70 10.26 -18.71
C GLY A 4 -2.18 11.57 -18.08
N LEU A 5 -3.16 11.54 -17.17
CA LEU A 5 -3.69 12.75 -16.53
C LEU A 5 -2.60 13.49 -15.72
N PHE A 6 -2.00 12.81 -14.75
CA PHE A 6 -0.96 13.40 -13.89
C PHE A 6 0.39 13.54 -14.59
N ARG A 7 0.61 12.79 -15.69
CA ARG A 7 1.79 12.97 -16.54
C ARG A 7 1.73 14.26 -17.37
N ASN A 8 0.55 14.64 -17.84
CA ASN A 8 0.38 15.77 -18.76
C ASN A 8 0.06 17.09 -18.02
N PHE A 9 -0.62 17.01 -16.87
CA PHE A 9 -1.11 18.18 -16.13
C PHE A 9 -0.50 18.35 -14.73
N ASP A 10 0.50 17.53 -14.40
CA ASP A 10 1.15 17.52 -13.09
C ASP A 10 0.15 17.56 -11.92
N ASP A 11 0.36 18.50 -11.00
CA ASP A 11 -0.32 18.73 -9.74
C ASP A 11 -1.56 19.62 -9.89
N ALA A 12 -1.90 20.07 -11.10
CA ALA A 12 -3.02 21.02 -11.30
C ALA A 12 -4.36 20.49 -10.76
N PHE A 13 -4.58 19.17 -10.82
CA PHE A 13 -5.81 18.54 -10.34
C PHE A 13 -5.73 18.04 -8.89
N LEU A 14 -4.56 18.08 -8.26
CA LEU A 14 -4.41 17.62 -6.87
C LEU A 14 -5.33 18.35 -5.90
N PRO A 15 -5.42 19.69 -5.89
CA PRO A 15 -6.26 20.40 -4.93
C PRO A 15 -7.73 20.01 -4.98
N VAL A 16 -8.24 19.69 -6.17
CA VAL A 16 -9.63 19.25 -6.37
C VAL A 16 -9.80 17.79 -5.94
N LEU A 17 -8.85 16.93 -6.30
CA LEU A 17 -8.94 15.50 -6.01
C LEU A 17 -8.69 15.17 -4.54
N THR A 18 -7.86 15.93 -3.83
CA THR A 18 -7.48 15.69 -2.43
C THR A 18 -8.70 15.53 -1.53
N ALA A 19 -9.61 16.50 -1.52
CA ALA A 19 -10.81 16.44 -0.67
C ALA A 19 -11.73 15.25 -1.01
N HIS A 20 -11.81 14.88 -2.29
CA HIS A 20 -12.58 13.71 -2.71
C HIS A 20 -11.91 12.42 -2.26
N LEU A 21 -10.60 12.28 -2.42
CA LEU A 21 -9.85 11.09 -2.05
C LEU A 21 -9.86 10.85 -0.54
N GLU A 22 -9.73 11.89 0.27
CA GLU A 22 -9.85 11.82 1.74
C GLU A 22 -11.24 11.34 2.17
N ARG A 23 -12.31 11.85 1.56
CA ARG A 23 -13.67 11.37 1.85
C ARG A 23 -13.88 9.92 1.41
N LEU A 24 -13.34 9.53 0.26
CA LEU A 24 -13.54 8.21 -0.31
C LEU A 24 -12.73 7.13 0.44
N VAL A 25 -11.56 7.45 1.01
CA VAL A 25 -10.73 6.45 1.71
C VAL A 25 -11.36 5.99 3.04
N GLU A 26 -12.26 6.80 3.61
CA GLU A 26 -13.03 6.47 4.81
C GLU A 26 -14.23 5.56 4.53
N ASP A 27 -14.67 5.48 3.28
CA ASP A 27 -15.80 4.65 2.87
C ASP A 27 -15.40 3.18 2.74
N SER A 28 -16.20 2.28 3.30
CA SER A 28 -15.96 0.82 3.25
C SER A 28 -16.50 0.15 1.98
N HIS A 29 -17.22 0.88 1.11
CA HIS A 29 -17.76 0.31 -0.13
C HIS A 29 -16.64 -0.10 -1.10
N GLU A 30 -16.75 -1.31 -1.65
CA GLU A 30 -15.78 -1.88 -2.59
C GLU A 30 -15.50 -0.98 -3.79
N SER A 31 -16.56 -0.48 -4.45
CA SER A 31 -16.45 0.40 -5.61
C SER A 31 -15.71 1.71 -5.30
N THR A 32 -15.93 2.27 -4.11
CA THR A 32 -15.26 3.47 -3.64
C THR A 32 -13.77 3.20 -3.41
N GLN A 33 -13.43 2.15 -2.67
CA GLN A 33 -12.05 1.76 -2.40
C GLN A 33 -11.27 1.44 -3.68
N ARG A 34 -11.89 0.73 -4.62
CA ARG A 34 -11.32 0.44 -5.95
C ARG A 34 -11.05 1.72 -6.74
N CYS A 35 -11.97 2.68 -6.71
CA CYS A 35 -11.79 3.98 -7.35
C CYS A 35 -10.58 4.74 -6.79
N VAL A 36 -10.47 4.81 -5.45
CA VAL A 36 -9.33 5.46 -4.77
C VAL A 36 -8.03 4.76 -5.13
N ALA A 37 -7.99 3.43 -5.07
CA ALA A 37 -6.81 2.63 -5.42
C ALA A 37 -6.35 2.91 -6.86
N GLU A 38 -7.28 2.99 -7.82
CA GLU A 38 -6.94 3.32 -9.20
C GLU A 38 -6.39 4.73 -9.38
N ILE A 39 -6.95 5.72 -8.69
CA ILE A 39 -6.48 7.11 -8.75
C ILE A 39 -5.08 7.21 -8.14
N VAL A 40 -4.87 6.59 -6.98
CA VAL A 40 -3.57 6.55 -6.30
C VAL A 40 -2.53 5.89 -7.20
N ALA A 41 -2.85 4.76 -7.84
CA ALA A 41 -1.95 4.12 -8.78
C ALA A 41 -1.61 5.02 -9.98
N GLY A 42 -2.61 5.69 -10.57
CA GLY A 42 -2.41 6.64 -11.66
C GLY A 42 -1.52 7.82 -11.26
N LEU A 43 -1.67 8.30 -10.04
CA LEU A 43 -0.96 9.45 -9.50
C LEU A 43 0.50 9.14 -9.16
N ILE A 44 0.77 8.00 -8.49
CA ILE A 44 2.13 7.51 -8.26
C ILE A 44 2.84 7.27 -9.59
N ARG A 45 2.14 6.72 -10.60
CA ARG A 45 2.70 6.44 -11.93
C ARG A 45 2.86 7.69 -12.79
N GLY A 46 2.00 8.69 -12.66
CA GLY A 46 2.09 9.94 -13.38
C GLY A 46 3.21 10.86 -12.87
N SER A 47 3.55 10.79 -11.60
CA SER A 47 4.59 11.63 -10.96
C SER A 47 6.04 11.27 -11.32
N LYS A 48 6.27 10.46 -12.37
CA LYS A 48 7.61 9.94 -12.75
C LYS A 48 8.63 11.04 -13.01
N HIS A 49 8.16 12.11 -13.64
CA HIS A 49 8.96 13.21 -14.16
C HIS A 49 8.75 14.51 -13.37
N TRP A 50 8.04 14.46 -12.25
CA TRP A 50 7.84 15.63 -11.40
C TRP A 50 9.14 16.07 -10.73
N THR A 51 9.20 17.35 -10.37
CA THR A 51 10.27 17.90 -9.53
C THR A 51 10.21 17.32 -8.12
N PHE A 52 11.34 17.36 -7.41
CA PHE A 52 11.41 16.85 -6.04
C PHE A 52 10.41 17.54 -5.11
N GLU A 53 10.24 18.86 -5.20
CA GLU A 53 9.29 19.62 -4.38
C GLU A 53 7.84 19.12 -4.57
N LYS A 54 7.41 18.93 -5.82
CA LYS A 54 6.08 18.38 -6.14
C LYS A 54 5.94 16.95 -5.61
N LEU A 55 6.97 16.13 -5.76
CA LEU A 55 6.98 14.75 -5.28
C LEU A 55 6.93 14.69 -3.75
N GLU A 56 7.65 15.57 -3.05
CA GLU A 56 7.63 15.65 -1.59
C GLU A 56 6.23 16.05 -1.09
N SER A 57 5.62 17.06 -1.71
CA SER A 57 4.23 17.45 -1.41
C SER A 57 3.25 16.32 -1.67
N LEU A 58 3.46 15.57 -2.76
CA LEU A 58 2.65 14.40 -3.10
C LEU A 58 2.70 13.33 -2.01
N TRP A 59 3.88 12.98 -1.54
CA TRP A 59 4.04 11.95 -0.51
C TRP A 59 3.57 12.41 0.87
N LYS A 60 3.68 13.71 1.20
CA LYS A 60 3.06 14.27 2.41
C LYS A 60 1.55 14.06 2.44
N PHE A 61 0.90 14.11 1.28
CA PHE A 61 -0.52 13.81 1.12
C PHE A 61 -0.82 12.30 1.04
N LEU A 62 -0.08 11.55 0.23
CA LEU A 62 -0.33 10.12 0.01
C LEU A 62 -0.05 9.25 1.23
N CYS A 63 0.96 9.57 2.04
CA CYS A 63 1.32 8.78 3.20
C CYS A 63 0.16 8.63 4.22
N PRO A 64 -0.47 9.71 4.72
CA PRO A 64 -1.62 9.57 5.62
C PRO A 64 -2.81 8.89 4.94
N LEU A 65 -3.07 9.18 3.66
CA LEU A 65 -4.16 8.55 2.91
C LEU A 65 -3.97 7.03 2.80
N LEU A 66 -2.77 6.57 2.45
CA LEU A 66 -2.44 5.15 2.35
C LEU A 66 -2.50 4.46 3.72
N ARG A 67 -2.13 5.12 4.82
CA ARG A 67 -2.28 4.56 6.18
C ARG A 67 -3.75 4.31 6.52
N THR A 68 -4.63 5.26 6.21
CA THR A 68 -6.07 5.09 6.41
C THR A 68 -6.61 3.98 5.52
N ALA A 69 -6.25 3.98 4.23
CA ALA A 69 -6.65 2.96 3.28
C ALA A 69 -6.27 1.55 3.76
N LEU A 70 -4.99 1.34 4.08
CA LEU A 70 -4.46 0.06 4.56
C LEU A 70 -5.00 -0.38 5.92
N SER A 71 -5.62 0.52 6.68
CA SER A 71 -6.34 0.19 7.93
C SER A 71 -7.79 -0.21 7.66
N ASN A 72 -8.40 0.32 6.61
CA ASN A 72 -9.78 0.06 6.21
C ASN A 72 -9.92 -1.09 5.19
N ILE A 73 -8.83 -1.77 4.81
CA ILE A 73 -8.87 -2.88 3.85
C ILE A 73 -9.82 -3.99 4.33
N THR A 74 -10.67 -4.42 3.40
CA THR A 74 -11.61 -5.53 3.55
C THR A 74 -11.17 -6.74 2.70
N VAL A 75 -11.87 -7.86 2.84
CA VAL A 75 -11.62 -9.08 2.02
C VAL A 75 -11.95 -8.88 0.55
N GLU A 76 -12.84 -7.96 0.24
CA GLU A 76 -13.20 -7.67 -1.14
C GLU A 76 -12.19 -6.74 -1.81
N THR A 77 -11.51 -5.89 -1.02
CA THR A 77 -10.66 -4.81 -1.55
C THR A 77 -9.15 -5.07 -1.43
N TYR A 78 -8.69 -6.08 -0.67
CA TYR A 78 -7.25 -6.33 -0.50
C TYR A 78 -6.51 -6.64 -1.81
N SER A 79 -7.18 -7.32 -2.75
CA SER A 79 -6.62 -7.66 -4.06
C SER A 79 -6.45 -6.43 -4.94
N ASP A 80 -7.41 -5.51 -4.89
CA ASP A 80 -7.36 -4.23 -5.61
C ASP A 80 -6.21 -3.35 -5.09
N TRP A 81 -6.05 -3.25 -3.76
CA TRP A 81 -4.92 -2.53 -3.16
C TRP A 81 -3.57 -3.18 -3.46
N GLY A 82 -3.50 -4.51 -3.47
CA GLY A 82 -2.28 -5.22 -3.86
C GLY A 82 -1.91 -4.99 -5.33
N THR A 83 -2.90 -4.97 -6.21
CA THR A 83 -2.74 -4.65 -7.63
C THR A 83 -2.31 -3.19 -7.80
N CYS A 84 -2.94 -2.26 -7.10
CA CYS A 84 -2.59 -0.84 -7.08
C CYS A 84 -1.11 -0.64 -6.74
N ILE A 85 -0.61 -1.25 -5.65
CA ILE A 85 0.79 -1.11 -5.25
C ILE A 85 1.73 -1.79 -6.25
N ALA A 86 1.41 -2.99 -6.72
CA ALA A 86 2.21 -3.66 -7.74
C ALA A 86 2.35 -2.81 -9.02
N THR A 87 1.23 -2.34 -9.58
CA THR A 87 1.22 -1.49 -10.78
C THR A 87 1.91 -0.15 -10.54
N SER A 88 1.83 0.41 -9.32
CA SER A 88 2.53 1.64 -8.95
C SER A 88 4.05 1.48 -8.93
N CYS A 89 4.52 0.30 -8.49
CA CYS A 89 5.94 -0.05 -8.39
C CYS A 89 6.54 -0.51 -9.72
N GLU A 90 5.73 -0.99 -10.67
CA GLU A 90 6.20 -1.50 -11.96
C GLU A 90 7.02 -0.46 -12.75
N SER A 91 8.18 -0.88 -13.28
CA SER A 91 9.07 -0.03 -14.11
C SER A 91 9.50 1.29 -13.44
N ARG A 92 9.52 1.33 -12.10
CA ARG A 92 9.98 2.47 -11.31
C ARG A 92 11.30 2.19 -10.60
N ASP A 93 12.06 3.26 -10.37
CA ASP A 93 13.24 3.22 -9.50
C ASP A 93 12.78 3.13 -8.04
N PRO A 94 13.24 2.12 -7.27
CA PRO A 94 12.78 1.92 -5.89
C PRO A 94 13.15 3.09 -4.97
N ARG A 95 14.22 3.83 -5.27
CA ARG A 95 14.66 4.99 -4.48
C ARG A 95 13.67 6.13 -4.55
N LYS A 96 12.97 6.28 -5.68
CA LYS A 96 11.90 7.29 -5.85
C LYS A 96 10.60 6.91 -5.13
N LEU A 97 10.46 5.63 -4.79
CA LEU A 97 9.30 5.08 -4.08
C LEU A 97 9.62 4.73 -2.62
N HIS A 98 10.74 5.21 -2.07
CA HIS A 98 11.18 4.83 -0.73
C HIS A 98 10.11 5.15 0.34
N TRP A 99 9.39 6.28 0.23
CA TRP A 99 8.29 6.62 1.14
C TRP A 99 7.20 5.55 1.19
N LEU A 100 6.87 4.95 0.03
CA LEU A 100 5.90 3.86 -0.04
C LEU A 100 6.41 2.61 0.67
N PHE A 101 7.65 2.23 0.42
CA PHE A 101 8.24 1.04 1.04
C PHE A 101 8.41 1.20 2.55
N GLU A 102 8.85 2.36 3.03
CA GLU A 102 8.93 2.63 4.47
C GLU A 102 7.54 2.57 5.12
N LEU A 103 6.51 3.15 4.50
CA LEU A 103 5.13 3.08 4.99
C LEU A 103 4.62 1.63 5.06
N LEU A 104 4.90 0.82 4.05
CA LEU A 104 4.48 -0.59 4.01
C LEU A 104 5.29 -1.45 5.01
N LEU A 105 6.54 -1.07 5.31
CA LEU A 105 7.42 -1.77 6.26
C LEU A 105 7.23 -1.35 7.73
N GLU A 106 6.54 -0.24 8.01
CA GLU A 106 6.39 0.28 9.37
C GLU A 106 5.62 -0.67 10.30
N SER A 107 4.63 -1.41 9.77
CA SER A 107 3.89 -2.43 10.54
C SER A 107 3.21 -3.48 9.64
N PRO A 108 3.98 -4.31 8.91
CA PRO A 108 3.42 -5.28 7.96
C PRO A 108 2.64 -6.41 8.65
N VAL A 109 2.86 -6.63 9.95
CA VAL A 109 2.12 -7.59 10.79
C VAL A 109 1.83 -6.88 12.12
N SER A 110 0.78 -6.05 12.14
CA SER A 110 0.36 -5.31 13.33
C SER A 110 -0.38 -6.25 14.29
N GLY A 111 0.21 -6.53 15.45
CA GLY A 111 -0.42 -7.36 16.49
C GLY A 111 -1.34 -6.59 17.45
N GLU A 112 -1.57 -5.28 17.22
CA GLU A 112 -2.16 -4.35 18.19
C GLU A 112 -3.41 -3.62 17.65
N GLY A 113 -4.26 -4.31 16.89
CA GLY A 113 -5.60 -3.82 16.56
C GLY A 113 -6.59 -4.26 17.64
N GLY A 114 -7.25 -3.30 18.31
CA GLY A 114 -8.24 -3.57 19.37
C GLY A 114 -9.48 -4.37 18.92
N SER A 115 -10.46 -4.51 19.82
CA SER A 115 -11.52 -5.54 19.80
C SER A 115 -12.35 -5.70 18.51
N PHE A 116 -12.32 -4.74 17.58
CA PHE A 116 -12.96 -4.84 16.26
C PHE A 116 -12.12 -5.66 15.25
N VAL A 117 -10.78 -5.54 15.32
CA VAL A 117 -9.81 -6.35 14.55
C VAL A 117 -9.79 -7.80 15.06
N ASP A 118 -9.95 -7.99 16.38
CA ASP A 118 -10.07 -9.32 17.00
C ASP A 118 -11.37 -10.07 16.63
N ALA A 119 -12.48 -9.35 16.42
CA ALA A 119 -13.74 -9.96 15.97
C ALA A 119 -13.63 -10.57 14.56
N TRP A 120 -12.88 -9.92 13.66
CA TRP A 120 -12.60 -10.45 12.32
C TRP A 120 -11.65 -11.66 12.36
N ARG A 121 -10.70 -11.64 13.30
CA ARG A 121 -9.81 -12.77 13.64
C ARG A 121 -10.57 -14.03 14.03
N SER A 122 -11.69 -13.89 14.76
CA SER A 122 -12.57 -15.00 15.18
C SER A 122 -13.40 -15.60 14.03
N LEU A 123 -13.63 -14.85 12.94
CA LEU A 123 -14.40 -15.29 11.77
C LEU A 123 -13.51 -15.87 10.66
N GLY A 124 -12.19 -15.97 10.88
CA GLY A 124 -11.24 -16.57 9.92
C GLY A 124 -10.80 -15.63 8.79
N TYR A 125 -11.29 -14.39 8.77
CA TYR A 125 -10.88 -13.37 7.81
C TYR A 125 -9.73 -12.52 8.40
N LYS A 126 -8.61 -12.43 7.68
CA LYS A 126 -7.28 -12.11 8.22
C LYS A 126 -6.77 -10.74 7.77
N GLN A 127 -6.71 -9.79 8.69
CA GLN A 127 -6.16 -8.44 8.44
C GLN A 127 -4.62 -8.45 8.41
N ASP A 128 -3.99 -9.37 9.15
CA ASP A 128 -2.52 -9.51 9.21
C ASP A 128 -1.87 -9.92 7.87
N GLY A 129 -2.66 -10.52 6.96
CA GLY A 129 -2.18 -10.95 5.63
C GLY A 129 -2.32 -9.89 4.53
N GLY A 130 -3.24 -8.92 4.68
CA GLY A 130 -3.53 -7.93 3.65
C GLY A 130 -2.36 -6.98 3.41
N ARG A 131 -1.79 -6.41 4.48
CA ARG A 131 -0.62 -5.52 4.37
C ARG A 131 0.62 -6.24 3.86
N LEU A 132 0.85 -7.48 4.32
CA LEU A 132 1.94 -8.31 3.82
C LEU A 132 1.74 -8.69 2.33
N TYR A 133 0.50 -8.97 1.91
CA TYR A 133 0.15 -9.21 0.50
C TYR A 133 0.48 -7.98 -0.36
N VAL A 134 0.05 -6.80 0.08
CA VAL A 134 0.27 -5.53 -0.63
C VAL A 134 1.77 -5.22 -0.72
N LEU A 135 2.51 -5.39 0.38
CA LEU A 135 3.97 -5.23 0.41
C LEU A 135 4.66 -6.21 -0.55
N GLN A 136 4.25 -7.47 -0.55
CA GLN A 136 4.79 -8.48 -1.47
C GLN A 136 4.55 -8.11 -2.92
N GLY A 137 3.38 -7.56 -3.25
CA GLY A 137 3.07 -7.04 -4.59
C GLY A 137 4.05 -5.94 -5.03
N GLY A 138 4.39 -5.02 -4.12
CA GLY A 138 5.37 -3.97 -4.40
C GLY A 138 6.81 -4.48 -4.53
N LEU A 139 7.23 -5.40 -3.65
CA LEU A 139 8.58 -5.98 -3.67
C LEU A 139 8.83 -6.88 -4.88
N ALA A 140 7.82 -7.65 -5.29
CA ALA A 140 7.91 -8.53 -6.46
C ALA A 140 8.24 -7.74 -7.75
N GLN A 141 7.82 -6.49 -7.84
CA GLN A 141 8.07 -5.62 -9.01
C GLN A 141 9.46 -4.97 -9.01
N GLN A 142 10.16 -5.01 -7.88
CA GLN A 142 11.50 -4.43 -7.72
C GLN A 142 12.62 -5.48 -7.77
N GLU A 143 12.26 -6.76 -7.60
CA GLU A 143 13.16 -7.91 -7.71
C GLU A 143 14.51 -7.68 -7.00
N TRP A 144 15.63 -7.87 -7.71
CA TRP A 144 16.99 -7.77 -7.23
C TRP A 144 17.44 -6.35 -6.83
N ARG A 145 16.64 -5.31 -7.09
CA ARG A 145 17.03 -3.90 -6.90
C ARG A 145 16.91 -3.41 -5.46
N VAL A 146 16.28 -4.20 -4.57
CA VAL A 146 15.99 -3.82 -3.19
C VAL A 146 16.51 -4.83 -2.15
N PRO A 147 17.80 -5.20 -2.18
CA PRO A 147 18.34 -6.20 -1.27
C PRO A 147 18.21 -5.77 0.19
N GLU A 148 18.48 -4.51 0.52
CA GLU A 148 18.41 -4.01 1.90
C GLU A 148 16.99 -4.15 2.50
N LEU A 149 15.96 -3.79 1.74
CA LEU A 149 14.56 -3.90 2.18
C LEU A 149 14.17 -5.38 2.42
N LEU A 150 14.63 -6.29 1.55
CA LEU A 150 14.41 -7.73 1.72
C LEU A 150 15.09 -8.27 2.99
N HIS A 151 16.33 -7.84 3.28
CA HIS A 151 17.03 -8.25 4.51
C HIS A 151 16.36 -7.69 5.77
N ARG A 152 15.91 -6.42 5.75
CA ARG A 152 15.13 -5.82 6.85
C ARG A 152 13.83 -6.58 7.08
N LEU A 153 13.12 -6.92 6.01
CA LEU A 153 11.89 -7.71 6.08
C LEU A 153 12.16 -9.12 6.65
N LEU A 154 13.19 -9.80 6.18
CA LEU A 154 13.58 -11.12 6.70
C LEU A 154 13.86 -11.07 8.20
N LYS A 155 14.67 -10.12 8.66
CA LYS A 155 14.97 -9.92 10.09
C LYS A 155 13.73 -9.64 10.92
N TYR A 156 12.74 -8.96 10.36
CA TYR A 156 11.46 -8.70 11.02
C TYR A 156 10.56 -9.94 11.08
N LEU A 157 10.56 -10.76 10.03
CA LEU A 157 9.69 -11.94 9.90
C LEU A 157 10.27 -13.17 10.63
N GLU A 158 11.59 -13.30 10.74
CA GLU A 158 12.30 -14.40 11.40
C GLU A 158 11.76 -14.72 12.81
N PRO A 159 11.61 -13.75 13.75
CA PRO A 159 11.02 -14.02 15.06
C PRO A 159 9.52 -14.32 15.01
N LYS A 160 8.84 -14.02 13.89
CA LYS A 160 7.41 -14.26 13.69
C LYS A 160 7.10 -15.63 13.04
N LEU A 161 8.12 -16.37 12.60
CA LEU A 161 7.98 -17.71 12.02
C LEU A 161 7.43 -18.74 13.03
N THR A 162 7.68 -18.53 14.32
CA THR A 162 7.19 -19.38 15.42
C THR A 162 5.76 -19.04 15.87
N GLN A 163 5.12 -18.02 15.26
CA GLN A 163 3.76 -17.61 15.63
C GLN A 163 2.74 -18.71 15.38
N VAL A 164 1.70 -18.75 16.23
CA VAL A 164 0.68 -19.82 16.31
C VAL A 164 -0.16 -19.93 15.03
N TYR A 165 -0.39 -18.82 14.32
CA TYR A 165 -1.30 -18.77 13.16
C TYR A 165 -0.69 -19.34 11.86
N LYS A 166 -1.20 -20.49 11.40
CA LYS A 166 -0.76 -21.22 10.19
C LYS A 166 -0.69 -20.34 8.93
N ASN A 167 -1.65 -19.46 8.76
CA ASN A 167 -1.78 -18.54 7.63
C ASN A 167 -0.73 -17.43 7.57
N VAL A 168 -0.27 -16.93 8.72
CA VAL A 168 0.83 -15.97 8.75
C VAL A 168 2.10 -16.69 8.29
N ARG A 169 2.33 -17.93 8.75
CA ARG A 169 3.44 -18.77 8.30
C ARG A 169 3.39 -19.11 6.81
N GLU A 170 2.23 -19.52 6.29
CA GLU A 170 2.05 -19.77 4.84
C GLU A 170 2.29 -18.53 3.99
N ARG A 171 1.98 -17.33 4.51
CA ARG A 171 2.22 -16.07 3.79
C ARG A 171 3.68 -15.65 3.83
N ILE A 172 4.38 -15.89 4.94
CA ILE A 172 5.83 -15.63 5.04
C ILE A 172 6.62 -16.57 4.10
N GLY A 173 6.13 -17.80 3.89
CA GLY A 173 6.78 -18.78 3.01
C GLY A 173 6.63 -18.54 1.50
N ARG A 174 5.82 -17.57 1.06
CA ARG A 174 5.63 -17.21 -0.35
C ARG A 174 6.37 -15.94 -0.70
#